data_AF-A0A109D507-F1
#
_entry.id   AF-A0A109D507-F1
#
_cell.length_a   1.000
_cell.length_b   1.000
_cell.length_c   1.000
_cell.angle_alpha   90.00
_cell.angle_beta   90.00
_cell.angle_gamma   90.00
#
_symmetry.space_group_name_H-M   'P 1'
#
loop_
_entity.id
_entity.type
_entity.pdbx_description
1 polymer ?
#
loop_
_entity_poly.entity_id
_entity_poly.type
_entity_poly.pdbx_seq_one_letter_code
_entity_poly.pdbx_strand_id
1 'polypeptide(L)'
;MTTFQYYFHQLPCFDCKKTTVSTDLGWLTPAMKDDAIAQVTATLAQGEVTPDLSANVVCTKEEAREYLLLNFFGYSEEELESGIEADDEKEVADEIVELLEEGNDTITFEHEIALQCCADCDVEEESN
;
A
#
# COMPACT_ATOMS: atom_id res chain seq x y z
N MET A 1 19.56 -1.87 4.29
CA MET A 1 18.46 -2.84 4.43
C MET A 1 17.31 -2.22 5.23
N THR A 2 16.30 -1.83 4.48
CA THR A 2 15.02 -1.33 4.97
C THR A 2 14.25 -2.43 5.73
N THR A 3 13.33 -2.05 6.61
CA THR A 3 12.37 -2.98 7.25
C THR A 3 11.15 -3.27 6.35
N PHE A 4 11.05 -2.60 5.21
CA PHE A 4 9.98 -2.75 4.24
C PHE A 4 10.14 -4.03 3.42
N GLN A 5 9.02 -4.61 3.03
CA GLN A 5 8.93 -5.75 2.11
C GLN A 5 7.78 -5.52 1.15
N TYR A 6 7.92 -6.07 -0.06
CA TYR A 6 6.84 -6.05 -1.04
C TYR A 6 5.81 -7.13 -0.73
N TYR A 7 4.54 -6.75 -0.55
CA TYR A 7 3.49 -7.67 -0.14
C TYR A 7 2.39 -7.85 -1.18
N PHE A 8 1.89 -9.08 -1.24
CA PHE A 8 0.63 -9.42 -1.89
C PHE A 8 -0.35 -9.99 -0.87
N HIS A 9 -1.64 -9.77 -1.10
CA HIS A 9 -2.71 -10.36 -0.28
C HIS A 9 -3.90 -10.82 -1.12
N GLN A 10 -4.60 -11.85 -0.65
CA GLN A 10 -5.79 -12.36 -1.33
C GLN A 10 -6.98 -11.50 -0.95
N LEU A 11 -7.44 -10.64 -1.87
CA LEU A 11 -8.62 -9.79 -1.70
C LEU A 11 -9.72 -10.18 -2.68
N PRO A 12 -11.00 -9.88 -2.40
CA PRO A 12 -12.09 -10.17 -3.33
C PRO A 12 -11.84 -9.55 -4.70
N CYS A 13 -12.16 -10.30 -5.75
CA CYS A 13 -12.19 -9.77 -7.11
C CYS A 13 -13.11 -8.54 -7.16
N PHE A 14 -12.58 -7.42 -7.65
CA PHE A 14 -13.33 -6.18 -7.76
C PHE A 14 -14.64 -6.35 -8.57
N ASP A 15 -14.54 -7.06 -9.69
CA ASP A 15 -15.63 -7.22 -10.65
C ASP A 15 -16.70 -8.22 -10.16
N CYS A 16 -16.38 -9.52 -10.08
CA CYS A 16 -17.37 -10.54 -9.75
C CYS A 16 -17.59 -10.77 -8.24
N LYS A 17 -16.61 -10.43 -7.39
CA LYS A 17 -16.66 -10.60 -5.92
C LYS A 17 -16.84 -12.05 -5.43
N LYS A 18 -16.79 -13.04 -6.33
CA LYS A 18 -17.03 -14.48 -6.04
C LYS A 18 -15.78 -15.22 -5.58
N THR A 19 -14.61 -14.73 -5.96
CA THR A 19 -13.31 -15.33 -5.66
C THR A 19 -12.37 -14.28 -5.07
N THR A 20 -11.27 -14.73 -4.49
CA THR A 20 -10.14 -13.86 -4.14
C THR A 20 -9.08 -13.92 -5.21
N VAL A 21 -8.37 -12.81 -5.37
CA VAL A 21 -7.25 -12.65 -6.31
C VAL A 21 -6.07 -12.04 -5.57
N SER A 22 -4.87 -12.34 -6.04
CA SER A 22 -3.64 -11.74 -5.51
C SER A 22 -3.61 -10.25 -5.84
N THR A 23 -3.80 -9.42 -4.83
CA THR A 23 -3.73 -7.97 -4.90
C THR A 23 -2.41 -7.48 -4.35
N ASP A 24 -1.82 -6.53 -5.05
CA ASP A 24 -0.59 -5.84 -4.65
C ASP A 24 -0.88 -4.87 -3.50
N LEU A 25 -0.07 -4.93 -2.44
CA LEU A 25 -0.13 -4.04 -1.28
C LEU A 25 1.05 -3.06 -1.25
N GLY A 26 1.93 -3.06 -2.24
CA GLY A 26 3.12 -2.23 -2.26
C GLY A 26 4.18 -2.63 -1.21
N TRP A 27 5.08 -1.68 -0.95
CA TRP A 27 6.15 -1.81 0.03
C TRP A 27 5.67 -1.35 1.40
N LEU A 28 5.55 -2.28 2.35
CA LEU A 28 5.11 -1.99 3.72
C LEU A 28 6.03 -2.67 4.74
N THR A 29 6.08 -2.14 5.96
CA THR A 29 6.59 -2.91 7.09
C THR A 29 5.58 -4.00 7.47
N PRO A 30 5.98 -5.06 8.20
CA PRO A 30 5.04 -6.09 8.64
C PRO A 30 3.85 -5.54 9.44
N ALA A 31 4.08 -4.53 10.28
CA ALA A 31 3.02 -3.89 11.06
C ALA A 31 2.04 -3.11 10.18
N MET A 32 2.56 -2.29 9.25
CA MET A 32 1.74 -1.53 8.30
C MET A 32 0.88 -2.44 7.43
N LYS A 33 1.45 -3.57 6.97
CA LYS A 33 0.73 -4.57 6.18
C LYS A 33 -0.45 -5.16 6.96
N ASP A 34 -0.23 -5.56 8.22
CA ASP A 34 -1.29 -6.13 9.04
C ASP A 34 -2.41 -5.10 9.31
N ASP A 35 -2.05 -3.84 9.57
CA ASP A 35 -3.00 -2.74 9.76
C ASP A 35 -3.77 -2.39 8.49
N ALA A 36 -3.10 -2.39 7.33
CA ALA A 36 -3.73 -2.11 6.04
C ALA A 36 -4.75 -3.19 5.67
N ILE A 37 -4.40 -4.46 5.85
CA ILE A 37 -5.31 -5.59 5.63
C ILE A 37 -6.53 -5.50 6.55
N ALA A 38 -6.32 -5.17 7.83
CA ALA A 38 -7.42 -5.03 8.79
C ALA A 38 -8.40 -3.92 8.37
N GLN A 39 -7.89 -2.77 7.94
CA GLN A 39 -8.71 -1.64 7.46
C GLN A 39 -9.47 -1.99 6.18
N VAL A 40 -8.77 -2.51 5.16
CA VAL A 40 -9.39 -2.94 3.89
C VAL A 40 -10.47 -3.99 4.13
N THR A 41 -10.21 -4.98 4.99
CA THR A 41 -11.19 -6.02 5.31
C THR A 41 -12.43 -5.42 5.99
N ALA A 42 -12.24 -4.43 6.86
CA ALA A 42 -13.35 -3.74 7.51
C ALA A 42 -14.19 -2.90 6.53
N THR A 43 -13.56 -2.26 5.54
CA THR A 43 -14.25 -1.54 4.46
C THR A 43 -15.04 -2.50 3.58
N LEU A 44 -14.41 -3.59 3.13
CA LEU A 44 -15.07 -4.63 2.33
C LEU A 44 -16.26 -5.27 3.06
N ALA A 45 -16.16 -5.47 4.38
CA ALA A 45 -17.24 -6.02 5.21
C ALA A 45 -18.46 -5.09 5.29
N GLN A 46 -18.28 -3.79 5.06
CA GLN A 46 -19.39 -2.82 4.95
C GLN A 46 -20.06 -2.84 3.57
N GLY A 47 -19.58 -3.68 2.64
CA GLY A 47 -20.10 -3.81 1.29
C GLY A 47 -19.49 -2.82 0.30
N GLU A 48 -18.51 -2.03 0.73
CA GLU A 48 -17.78 -1.09 -0.13
C GLU A 48 -16.69 -1.83 -0.88
N VAL A 49 -16.98 -2.17 -2.13
CA VAL A 49 -16.05 -2.81 -3.06
C VAL A 49 -15.87 -1.86 -4.24
N THR A 50 -14.89 -0.97 -4.12
CA THR A 50 -14.44 -0.02 -5.14
C THR A 50 -13.13 -0.51 -5.75
N PRO A 51 -12.75 -0.05 -6.97
CA PRO A 51 -11.48 -0.45 -7.56
C PRO A 51 -10.31 -0.06 -6.67
N ASP A 52 -10.39 1.11 -6.05
CA ASP A 52 -9.35 1.66 -5.21
C ASP A 52 -9.86 1.73 -3.77
N LEU A 53 -9.11 1.14 -2.84
CA LEU A 53 -9.36 1.17 -1.41
C LEU A 53 -8.21 1.89 -0.72
N SER A 54 -8.52 2.74 0.26
CA SER A 54 -7.51 3.39 1.07
C SER A 54 -7.34 2.69 2.42
N ALA A 55 -6.11 2.62 2.91
CA ALA A 55 -5.78 2.29 4.29
C ALA A 55 -4.79 3.33 4.86
N ASN A 56 -4.90 3.62 6.15
CA ASN A 56 -3.93 4.49 6.81
C ASN A 56 -2.72 3.67 7.29
N VAL A 57 -1.51 4.11 6.93
CA VAL A 57 -0.26 3.51 7.41
C VAL A 57 0.51 4.52 8.23
N VAL A 58 1.02 4.08 9.39
CA VAL A 58 1.73 4.95 10.33
C VAL A 58 3.23 4.69 10.23
N CYS A 59 3.98 5.72 9.87
CA CYS A 59 5.44 5.69 9.73
C CYS A 59 6.10 6.51 10.84
N THR A 60 7.22 6.04 11.36
CA THR A 60 8.23 6.92 11.99
C THR A 60 8.87 7.83 10.93
N LYS A 61 9.65 8.85 11.35
CA LYS A 61 10.34 9.75 10.41
C LYS A 61 11.28 9.01 9.44
N GLU A 62 11.99 8.00 9.93
CA GLU A 62 12.90 7.20 9.11
C GLU A 62 12.13 6.33 8.12
N GLU A 63 11.05 5.69 8.59
CA GLU A 63 10.16 4.89 7.74
C GLU A 63 9.42 5.75 6.72
N ALA A 64 9.09 7.00 7.03
CA ALA A 64 8.38 7.89 6.11
C ALA A 64 9.20 8.19 4.85
N ARG A 65 10.51 8.37 5.01
CA ARG A 65 11.43 8.56 3.88
C ARG A 65 11.42 7.33 2.97
N GLU A 66 11.62 6.15 3.54
CA GLU A 66 11.65 4.90 2.78
C GLU A 66 10.29 4.60 2.15
N TYR A 67 9.19 4.82 2.87
CA TYR A 67 7.83 4.64 2.39
C TYR A 67 7.53 5.49 1.15
N LEU A 68 7.87 6.79 1.19
CA LEU A 68 7.66 7.70 0.06
C LEU A 68 8.51 7.29 -1.14
N LEU A 69 9.80 6.99 -0.94
CA LEU A 69 10.67 6.58 -2.04
C LEU A 69 10.20 5.28 -2.70
N LEU A 70 9.79 4.28 -1.90
CA LEU A 70 9.38 2.97 -2.40
C LEU A 70 7.99 2.98 -3.04
N ASN A 71 7.00 3.66 -2.44
CA ASN A 71 5.60 3.57 -2.89
C ASN A 71 5.16 4.76 -3.75
N PHE A 72 5.68 5.96 -3.52
CA PHE A 72 5.27 7.16 -4.26
C PHE A 72 6.19 7.43 -5.45
N PHE A 73 7.50 7.39 -5.23
CA PHE A 73 8.50 7.58 -6.30
C PHE A 73 8.81 6.28 -7.06
N GLY A 74 8.48 5.12 -6.49
CA GLY A 74 8.64 3.81 -7.14
C GLY A 74 10.07 3.29 -7.19
N TYR A 75 10.96 3.78 -6.33
CA TYR A 75 12.31 3.26 -6.18
C TYR A 75 12.29 1.80 -5.71
N SER A 76 13.31 1.05 -6.10
CA SER A 76 13.60 -0.29 -5.59
C SER A 76 14.52 -0.24 -4.37
N GLU A 77 14.56 -1.33 -3.59
CA GLU A 77 15.51 -1.47 -2.47
C GLU A 77 16.98 -1.31 -2.93
N GLU A 78 17.32 -1.75 -4.14
CA GLU A 78 18.68 -1.61 -4.69
C GLU A 78 19.02 -0.15 -4.99
N GLU A 79 18.05 0.64 -5.45
CA GLU A 79 18.25 2.07 -5.71
C GLU A 79 18.37 2.86 -4.39
N LEU A 80 17.65 2.47 -3.33
CA LEU A 80 17.84 3.05 -2.00
C LEU A 80 19.28 2.88 -1.49
N GLU A 81 19.97 1.79 -1.86
CA GLU A 81 21.36 1.53 -1.46
C GLU A 81 22.39 2.13 -2.42
N SER A 82 22.08 2.23 -3.71
CA SER A 82 23.01 2.70 -4.75
C SER A 82 22.96 4.22 -4.99
N GLY A 83 21.87 4.88 -4.59
CA GLY A 83 21.74 6.34 -4.57
C GLY A 83 20.43 6.83 -5.16
N ILE A 84 19.86 7.85 -4.51
CA ILE A 84 18.61 8.50 -4.90
C ILE A 84 18.90 9.81 -5.62
N GLU A 85 18.05 10.19 -6.57
CA GLU A 85 18.16 11.50 -7.23
C GLU A 85 18.03 12.62 -6.19
N ALA A 86 18.91 13.62 -6.27
CA ALA A 86 18.98 14.66 -5.24
C ALA A 86 17.71 15.53 -5.17
N ASP A 87 16.99 15.66 -6.29
CA ASP A 87 15.73 16.38 -6.34
C ASP A 87 14.62 15.59 -5.63
N ASP A 88 14.52 14.27 -5.85
CA ASP A 88 13.57 13.39 -5.15
C ASP A 88 13.86 13.32 -3.64
N GLU A 89 15.14 13.22 -3.25
CA GLU A 89 15.54 13.23 -1.84
C GLU A 89 15.11 14.52 -1.15
N LYS A 90 15.20 15.64 -1.86
CA LYS A 90 14.77 16.94 -1.35
C LYS A 90 13.25 17.02 -1.24
N GLU A 91 12.52 16.56 -2.25
CA GLU A 91 11.05 16.54 -2.23
C GLU A 91 10.52 15.69 -1.08
N VAL A 92 11.10 14.50 -0.85
CA VAL A 92 10.76 13.65 0.30
C VAL A 92 11.05 14.36 1.64
N ALA A 93 12.18 15.05 1.75
CA ALA A 93 12.52 15.79 2.97
C ALA A 93 11.54 16.95 3.23
N ASP A 94 11.17 17.70 2.19
CA ASP A 94 10.22 18.81 2.28
C ASP A 94 8.81 18.27 2.66
N GLU A 95 8.34 17.20 2.02
CA GLU A 95 7.06 16.54 2.33
C GLU A 95 7.00 16.05 3.78
N ILE A 96 8.05 15.39 4.26
CA ILE A 96 8.14 14.94 5.66
C ILE A 96 8.07 16.12 6.63
N VAL A 97 8.70 17.25 6.31
CA VAL A 97 8.65 18.47 7.14
C VAL A 97 7.25 19.07 7.15
N GLU A 98 6.54 19.07 6.02
CA GLU A 98 5.16 19.59 5.93
C GLU A 98 4.15 18.72 6.68
N LEU A 99 4.30 17.39 6.61
CA LEU A 99 3.39 16.45 7.26
C LEU A 99 3.67 16.26 8.75
N LEU A 100 4.87 16.59 9.23
CA LEU A 100 5.20 16.53 10.65
C LEU A 100 4.56 17.69 11.41
N GLU A 101 3.43 17.42 12.07
CA GLU A 101 2.88 18.34 13.05
C GLU A 101 3.83 18.53 14.25
N GLU A 102 3.87 19.75 14.79
CA GLU A 102 4.74 20.09 15.93
C GLU A 102 4.38 19.24 17.16
N GLY A 103 5.28 18.33 17.54
CA GLY A 103 5.12 17.42 18.68
C GLY A 103 4.75 15.97 18.34
N ASN A 104 4.62 15.62 17.05
CA ASN A 104 4.40 14.25 16.61
C ASN A 104 5.72 13.55 16.22
N ASP A 105 5.81 12.26 16.55
CA ASP A 105 6.94 11.39 16.20
C ASP A 105 6.63 10.47 15.00
N THR A 106 5.38 10.47 14.54
CA THR A 106 4.89 9.62 13.46
C THR A 106 4.09 10.42 12.44
N ILE A 107 4.08 9.94 11.21
CA ILE A 107 3.31 10.48 10.09
C ILE A 107 2.32 9.39 9.66
N THR A 108 1.08 9.79 9.37
CA THR A 108 0.07 8.87 8.81
C THR A 108 -0.08 9.18 7.32
N PHE A 109 0.14 8.18 6.48
CA PHE A 109 -0.10 8.28 5.04
C PHE A 109 -1.37 7.54 4.67
N GLU A 110 -2.14 8.10 3.74
CA GLU A 110 -3.16 7.36 3.02
C GLU A 110 -2.46 6.47 1.98
N HIS A 111 -2.63 5.16 2.12
CA HIS A 111 -2.06 4.15 1.25
C HIS A 111 -3.16 3.54 0.38
N GLU A 112 -3.06 3.74 -0.93
CA GLU A 112 -4.03 3.24 -1.91
C GLU A 112 -3.70 1.80 -2.32
N ILE A 113 -4.73 0.96 -2.35
CA ILE A 113 -4.69 -0.44 -2.75
C ILE A 113 -5.68 -0.64 -3.88
N ALA A 114 -5.15 -0.93 -5.07
CA ALA A 114 -5.94 -1.22 -6.25
C ALA A 114 -6.41 -2.70 -6.25
N LEU A 115 -7.70 -2.94 -6.02
CA LEU A 115 -8.31 -4.25 -6.14
C LEU A 115 -8.18 -4.78 -7.57
N GLN A 116 -7.86 -6.07 -7.67
CA GLN A 116 -7.64 -6.73 -8.95
C GLN A 116 -8.91 -7.43 -9.44
N CYS A 117 -8.99 -7.62 -10.76
CA CYS A 117 -10.01 -8.47 -11.38
C CYS A 117 -9.44 -9.87 -11.64
N CYS A 118 -10.19 -10.91 -11.29
CA CYS A 118 -9.84 -12.27 -11.70
C CYS A 118 -10.22 -12.50 -13.18
N ALA A 119 -9.53 -13.44 -13.83
CA ALA A 119 -9.84 -13.81 -15.22
C ALA A 119 -11.18 -14.55 -15.39
N ASP A 120 -11.74 -15.10 -14.30
CA ASP A 120 -12.86 -16.04 -14.33
C ASP A 120 -14.22 -15.41 -14.02
N CYS A 121 -14.36 -14.08 -14.12
CA CYS A 121 -15.60 -13.38 -13.76
C CYS A 121 -16.84 -13.86 -14.54
N ASP A 122 -16.64 -14.25 -15.80
CA ASP A 122 -17.69 -14.66 -16.75
C ASP A 122 -17.74 -16.17 -17.01
N VAL A 123 -16.98 -16.98 -16.26
CA VAL A 123 -17.06 -18.43 -16.39
C VAL A 123 -18.29 -18.88 -15.61
N GLU A 124 -19.42 -19.04 -16.31
CA GLU A 124 -20.59 -19.72 -15.75
C GLU A 124 -20.15 -21.13 -15.32
N GLU A 125 -20.40 -21.50 -14.05
CA GLU A 125 -20.28 -22.89 -13.62
C GLU A 125 -21.25 -23.72 -14.46
N GLU A 126 -20.77 -24.35 -15.53
CA GLU A 126 -21.50 -25.42 -16.21
C GLU A 126 -21.73 -26.53 -15.20
N SER A 127 -22.91 -26.50 -14.56
CA SER A 127 -23.39 -27.51 -13.64
C SER A 127 -23.66 -28.78 -14.45
N ASN A 128 -22.84 -29.81 -14.27
CA ASN A 128 -23.05 -31.15 -14.83
C ASN A 128 -23.71 -32.08 -13.81
#